data_AF-A0A939JNW2-F1
#
_entry.id   AF-A0A939JNW2-F1
#
_cell.length_a   1.000
_cell.length_b   1.000
_cell.length_c   1.000
_cell.angle_alpha   90.00
_cell.angle_beta   90.00
_cell.angle_gamma   90.00
#
_symmetry.space_group_name_H-M   'P 1'
#
loop_
_entity.id
_entity.type
_entity.pdbx_description
1 polymer ?
#
loop_
_entity_poly.entity_id
_entity_poly.type
_entity_poly.pdbx_seq_one_letter_code
_entity_poly.pdbx_strand_id
1 'polypeptide(L)'
;PDGLAAQHDLLMANFFAQTQALAFGKTAEEVRAEGVPEELVPHRTFPGNRPTTAILADELTPSVLGQLVALYEHKVFVQGAVWGIDSFDQWGVELGKVLA
;
A
#
# COMPACT_ATOMS: atom_id res chain seq x y z
N PRO A 1 -16.08 -24.52 7.29
CA PRO A 1 -16.97 -23.34 7.41
C PRO A 1 -16.39 -22.28 8.36
N ASP A 2 -15.93 -22.67 9.56
CA ASP A 2 -15.38 -21.70 10.53
C ASP A 2 -13.90 -21.34 10.27
N GLY A 3 -13.12 -22.26 9.69
CA GLY A 3 -11.70 -22.03 9.42
C GLY A 3 -11.40 -20.96 8.35
N LEU A 4 -12.25 -20.83 7.31
CA LEU A 4 -12.05 -19.81 6.27
C LEU A 4 -12.38 -18.40 6.76
N ALA A 5 -13.46 -18.25 7.54
CA ALA A 5 -13.81 -16.97 8.15
C ALA A 5 -12.68 -16.51 9.09
N ALA A 6 -12.17 -17.39 9.95
CA ALA A 6 -11.04 -17.08 10.81
C ALA A 6 -9.77 -16.70 10.03
N GLN A 7 -9.48 -17.36 8.90
CA GLN A 7 -8.36 -16.98 8.02
C GLN A 7 -8.55 -15.60 7.39
N HIS A 8 -9.79 -15.27 6.98
CA HIS A 8 -10.11 -13.96 6.45
C HIS A 8 -9.97 -12.87 7.53
N ASP A 9 -10.41 -13.12 8.75
CA ASP A 9 -10.25 -12.19 9.87
C ASP A 9 -8.77 -11.93 10.18
N LEU A 10 -7.92 -12.97 10.12
CA LEU A 10 -6.47 -12.82 10.28
C LEU A 10 -5.85 -11.97 9.16
N LEU A 11 -6.30 -12.14 7.92
CA LEU A 11 -5.87 -11.29 6.80
C LEU A 11 -6.26 -9.82 7.04
N MET A 12 -7.51 -9.57 7.43
CA MET A 12 -8.03 -8.23 7.69
C MET A 12 -7.37 -7.57 8.91
N ALA A 13 -7.08 -8.34 9.95
CA ALA A 13 -6.32 -7.85 11.11
C ALA A 13 -4.95 -7.31 10.70
N ASN A 14 -4.24 -8.01 9.80
CA ASN A 14 -2.97 -7.52 9.25
C ASN A 14 -3.15 -6.27 8.39
N PHE A 15 -4.17 -6.24 7.51
CA PHE A 15 -4.47 -5.06 6.69
C PHE A 15 -4.61 -3.79 7.54
N PHE A 16 -5.42 -3.84 8.61
CA PHE A 16 -5.58 -2.68 9.49
C PHE A 16 -4.32 -2.39 10.32
N ALA A 17 -3.70 -3.41 10.92
CA ALA A 17 -2.52 -3.23 11.76
C ALA A 17 -1.35 -2.59 10.99
N GLN A 18 -1.13 -2.97 9.72
CA GLN A 18 -0.06 -2.40 8.90
C GLN A 18 -0.29 -0.93 8.57
N THR A 19 -1.53 -0.55 8.23
CA THR A 19 -1.85 0.87 7.97
C THR A 19 -1.59 1.75 9.20
N GLN A 20 -1.95 1.26 10.39
CA GLN A 20 -1.68 1.96 11.65
C GLN A 20 -0.18 2.00 11.97
N ALA A 21 0.53 0.87 11.83
CA ALA A 21 1.96 0.80 12.11
C ALA A 21 2.78 1.74 11.20
N LEU A 22 2.41 1.86 9.92
CA LEU A 22 3.05 2.79 8.99
C LEU A 22 2.73 4.26 9.33
N ALA A 23 1.50 4.55 9.74
CA ALA A 23 1.09 5.91 10.10
C ALA A 23 1.73 6.40 11.40
N PHE A 24 1.67 5.60 12.46
CA PHE A 24 2.04 6.02 13.81
C PHE A 24 3.43 5.57 14.24
N GLY A 25 3.94 4.48 13.67
CA GLY A 25 5.22 3.92 14.08
C GLY A 25 5.23 3.50 15.55
N LYS A 26 6.39 3.66 16.17
CA LYS A 26 6.68 3.34 17.57
C LYS A 26 7.94 4.10 18.01
N THR A 27 7.78 4.96 18.99
CA THR A 27 8.84 5.84 19.51
C THR A 27 9.89 5.08 20.33
N ALA A 28 11.08 5.66 20.47
CA ALA A 28 12.13 5.07 21.30
C ALA A 28 11.72 4.96 22.79
N GLU A 29 10.88 5.87 23.29
CA GLU A 29 10.35 5.82 24.66
C GLU A 29 9.41 4.62 24.85
N GLU A 30 8.49 4.39 23.91
CA GLU A 30 7.62 3.20 23.92
C GLU A 30 8.42 1.91 23.83
N VAL A 31 9.48 1.88 23.00
CA VAL A 31 10.38 0.71 22.90
C VAL A 31 11.11 0.46 24.22
N ARG A 32 11.60 1.49 24.91
CA ARG A 32 12.23 1.34 26.23
C ARG A 32 11.23 0.86 27.29
N ALA A 33 10.00 1.37 27.26
CA ALA A 33 8.94 0.96 28.19
C ALA A 33 8.59 -0.54 28.08
N GLU A 34 8.86 -1.17 26.93
CA GLU A 34 8.71 -2.62 26.73
C GLU A 34 9.88 -3.46 27.28
N GLY A 35 10.86 -2.84 27.92
CA GLY A 35 12.01 -3.53 28.49
C GLY A 35 13.04 -3.98 27.45
N VAL A 36 13.08 -3.32 26.29
CA VAL A 36 14.08 -3.59 25.24
C VAL A 36 15.46 -3.08 25.71
N PRO A 37 16.53 -3.89 25.59
CA PRO A 37 17.90 -3.45 25.87
C PRO A 37 18.25 -2.18 25.09
N GLU A 38 18.94 -1.23 25.73
CA GLU A 38 19.20 0.09 25.13
C GLU A 38 19.96 -0.02 23.79
N GLU A 39 20.85 -1.01 23.63
CA GLU A 39 21.54 -1.24 22.35
C GLU A 39 20.60 -1.64 21.19
N LEU A 40 19.41 -2.18 21.50
CA LEU A 40 18.42 -2.59 20.50
C LEU A 40 17.35 -1.53 20.23
N VAL A 41 17.25 -0.47 21.06
CA VAL A 41 16.22 0.57 20.93
C VAL A 41 16.23 1.24 19.55
N PRO A 42 17.39 1.64 18.98
CA PRO A 42 17.41 2.26 17.65
C PRO A 42 16.92 1.30 16.54
N HIS A 43 17.14 0.00 16.70
CA HIS A 43 16.75 -1.02 15.73
C HIS A 43 15.27 -1.42 15.81
N ARG A 44 14.59 -1.06 16.90
CA ARG A 44 13.17 -1.37 17.15
C ARG A 44 12.28 -0.13 17.18
N THR A 45 12.84 1.06 16.98
CA THR A 45 12.12 2.31 16.81
C THR A 45 11.60 2.43 15.38
N PHE A 46 10.32 2.74 15.23
CA PHE A 46 9.68 2.95 13.94
C PHE A 46 9.23 4.41 13.85
N PRO A 47 9.73 5.21 12.91
CA PRO A 47 9.44 6.64 12.89
C PRO A 47 7.98 6.99 12.51
N GLY A 48 7.20 6.04 12.00
CA GLY A 48 5.86 6.30 11.51
C GLY A 48 5.87 7.29 10.33
N ASN A 49 4.80 8.07 10.22
CA ASN A 49 4.60 9.11 9.19
C ASN A 49 4.81 8.59 7.75
N ARG A 50 4.41 7.34 7.51
CA ARG A 50 4.41 6.73 6.17
C ARG A 50 2.97 6.69 5.66
N PRO A 51 2.62 7.53 4.66
CA PRO A 51 1.25 7.63 4.19
C PRO A 51 0.82 6.35 3.48
N THR A 52 -0.43 5.94 3.70
CA THR A 52 -1.08 4.82 3.01
C THR A 52 -2.48 5.21 2.58
N THR A 53 -3.02 4.52 1.58
CA THR A 53 -4.44 4.61 1.20
C THR A 53 -5.03 3.23 1.31
N ALA A 54 -6.06 3.08 2.16
CA ALA A 54 -6.80 1.85 2.34
C ALA A 54 -8.08 1.90 1.49
N ILE A 55 -8.23 0.94 0.57
CA ILE A 55 -9.46 0.76 -0.21
C ILE A 55 -10.10 -0.54 0.27
N LEU A 56 -11.29 -0.44 0.84
CA LEU A 56 -12.05 -1.56 1.36
C LEU A 56 -13.37 -1.68 0.61
N ALA A 57 -13.69 -2.89 0.15
CA ALA A 57 -14.96 -3.24 -0.47
C ALA A 57 -15.53 -4.47 0.23
N ASP A 58 -16.85 -4.63 0.20
CA ASP A 58 -17.53 -5.71 0.93
C ASP A 58 -17.16 -7.11 0.40
N GLU A 59 -17.06 -7.25 -0.92
CA GLU A 59 -16.68 -8.51 -1.57
C GLU A 59 -16.04 -8.24 -2.94
N LEU A 60 -15.05 -9.05 -3.33
CA LEU A 60 -14.48 -9.02 -4.67
C LEU A 60 -15.41 -9.69 -5.69
N THR A 61 -16.37 -8.93 -6.20
CA THR A 61 -17.23 -9.33 -7.30
C THR A 61 -16.66 -8.86 -8.66
N PRO A 62 -17.14 -9.38 -9.81
CA PRO A 62 -16.72 -8.86 -11.12
C PRO A 62 -16.95 -7.35 -11.29
N SER A 63 -18.01 -6.80 -10.68
CA SER A 63 -18.26 -5.36 -10.68
C SER A 63 -17.21 -4.60 -9.86
N VAL A 64 -16.90 -5.06 -8.64
CA VAL A 64 -15.88 -4.43 -7.79
C VAL A 64 -14.50 -4.50 -8.44
N LEU A 65 -14.17 -5.61 -9.12
CA LEU A 65 -12.94 -5.71 -9.90
C LEU A 65 -12.90 -4.66 -11.01
N GLY A 66 -13.99 -4.49 -11.77
CA GLY A 66 -14.09 -3.45 -12.80
C GLY A 66 -13.93 -2.03 -12.23
N GLN A 67 -14.49 -1.76 -11.05
CA GLN A 67 -14.32 -0.49 -10.35
C GLN A 67 -12.87 -0.24 -9.95
N LEU A 68 -12.15 -1.27 -9.47
CA LEU A 68 -10.73 -1.15 -9.13
C LEU A 68 -9.88 -0.87 -10.37
N VAL A 69 -10.15 -1.53 -11.51
CA VAL A 69 -9.45 -1.24 -12.78
C VAL A 69 -9.70 0.21 -13.20
N ALA A 70 -10.96 0.63 -13.28
CA ALA A 70 -11.33 1.98 -13.69
C ALA A 70 -10.76 3.06 -12.74
N LEU A 71 -10.73 2.79 -11.43
CA LEU A 71 -10.10 3.67 -10.44
C LEU A 71 -8.63 3.93 -10.78
N TYR A 72 -7.87 2.89 -11.11
CA TYR A 72 -6.44 3.05 -11.42
C TYR A 72 -6.20 3.65 -12.81
N GLU A 73 -7.04 3.33 -13.81
CA GLU A 73 -7.00 4.00 -15.13
C GLU A 73 -7.18 5.51 -14.98
N HIS A 74 -8.22 5.94 -14.25
CA HIS A 74 -8.48 7.36 -14.04
C HIS A 74 -7.45 8.03 -13.13
N LYS A 75 -6.90 7.31 -12.14
CA LYS A 75 -5.80 7.84 -11.32
C LYS A 75 -4.59 8.19 -12.18
N VAL A 76 -4.16 7.28 -13.05
CA VAL A 76 -3.01 7.48 -13.95
C VAL A 76 -3.29 8.61 -14.93
N PHE A 77 -4.48 8.62 -15.54
CA PHE A 77 -4.89 9.70 -16.44
C PHE A 77 -4.85 11.08 -15.76
N VAL A 78 -5.41 11.20 -14.55
CA VAL A 78 -5.43 12.46 -13.80
C VAL A 78 -4.01 12.90 -13.45
N GLN A 79 -3.11 11.98 -13.07
CA GLN A 79 -1.70 12.31 -12.82
C GLN A 79 -1.03 12.88 -14.06
N GLY A 80 -1.22 12.27 -15.23
CA GLY A 80 -0.69 12.77 -16.49
C GLY A 80 -1.26 14.13 -16.88
N ALA A 81 -2.55 14.35 -16.69
CA ALA A 81 -3.20 15.64 -16.93
C ALA A 81 -2.65 16.75 -16.01
N VAL A 82 -2.40 16.44 -14.73
CA VAL A 82 -1.78 17.39 -13.77
C VAL A 82 -0.36 17.75 -14.19
N TRP A 83 0.41 16.79 -14.72
CA TRP A 83 1.78 17.03 -15.20
C TRP A 83 1.88 17.56 -16.63
N GLY A 84 0.77 17.63 -17.37
CA GLY A 84 0.75 18.08 -18.76
C GLY A 84 1.48 17.16 -19.73
N ILE A 85 1.49 15.85 -19.47
CA ILE A 85 2.11 14.82 -20.32
C ILE A 85 1.06 14.00 -21.07
N ASP A 86 1.45 13.43 -22.21
CA ASP A 86 0.61 12.46 -22.91
C ASP A 86 0.64 11.11 -22.18
N SER A 87 -0.49 10.69 -21.62
CA SER A 87 -0.63 9.42 -20.90
C SER A 87 -0.91 8.23 -21.82
N PHE A 88 -1.03 8.47 -23.13
CA PHE A 88 -1.46 7.47 -24.10
C PHE A 88 -0.39 7.16 -25.15
N ASP A 89 0.77 7.80 -25.09
CA ASP A 89 1.93 7.46 -25.91
C ASP A 89 2.87 6.44 -25.22
N GLN A 90 3.77 5.84 -26.01
CA GLN A 90 4.77 4.90 -25.53
C GLN A 90 6.03 4.89 -26.41
N TRP A 91 6.48 6.06 -26.88
CA TRP A 91 7.57 6.16 -27.87
C TRP A 91 8.89 5.53 -27.43
N GLY A 92 9.15 5.46 -26.12
CA GLY A 92 10.37 4.88 -25.55
C GLY A 92 10.62 3.41 -25.89
N VAL A 93 9.62 2.68 -26.39
CA VAL A 93 9.76 1.25 -26.75
C VAL A 93 10.35 1.02 -28.14
N GLU A 94 10.32 2.03 -29.01
CA GLU A 94 10.57 1.84 -30.45
C GLU A 94 12.05 1.55 -30.76
N LEU A 95 12.99 2.22 -30.08
CA LEU A 95 14.43 2.00 -30.32
C LEU A 95 14.86 0.57 -29.97
N GLY A 96 14.33 0.00 -28.89
CA GLY A 96 14.64 -1.38 -28.49
C GLY A 96 14.15 -2.41 -29.51
N LYS A 97 12.98 -2.19 -30.13
CA LYS A 97 12.43 -3.06 -31.19
C LYS A 97 13.26 -3.05 -32.47
N VAL A 98 13.93 -1.94 -32.79
CA VAL A 98 14.76 -1.81 -34.00
C VAL A 98 16.12 -2.50 -33.84
N LEU A 99 16.65 -2.55 -32.62
CA LEU A 99 17.98 -3.08 -32.34
C LEU A 99 18.02 -4.60 -32.10
N ALA A 100 16.86 -5.23 -31.85
CA ALA A 100 16.72 -6.67 -31.65
C ALA A 100 16.42 -7.40 -32.97
#